data_AF-A0A875S3R8-F1
#
_entry.id   AF-A0A875S3R8-F1
#
_cell.length_a   1.000
_cell.length_b   1.000
_cell.length_c   1.000
_cell.angle_alpha   90.00
_cell.angle_beta   90.00
_cell.angle_gamma   90.00
#
_symmetry.space_group_name_H-M   'P 1'
#
loop_
_entity.id
_entity.type
_entity.pdbx_description
1 polymer ?
#
loop_
_entity_poly.entity_id
_entity_poly.type
_entity_poly.pdbx_seq_one_letter_code
_entity_poly.pdbx_strand_id
1 'polypeptide(L)'
;MDYSLFYEDWTLAIAARAQLELVRPFRVVLGFANSLLTGDLFYYPAKGIQLFIEDWQNILPLYISLTFPLVLVQSVLRALCFVLLLPANILVLTITCGPLGLSIALAITNEESISLADLLTSCFLPDSEIKQAKYNALFDHILCLTGNEQIVFPGKLQRVVNNSPTAELFNVSKYIQFWYNLITWNSTKLLPVVGAPLLAYKVFVENVNKRMSRLFRLQRLRKRQVGYYHLKEREGELLALGVSMGILESIPFIGQSFFSFTNTIGLAYMCGKRLNTNLNVLVIPKSVEKK
;
A
#
# COMPACT_ATOMS: atom_id res chain seq x y z
N MET A 1 34.94 27.76 12.55
CA MET A 1 34.34 26.75 11.66
C MET A 1 35.18 26.74 10.41
N ASP A 2 35.90 25.65 10.15
CA ASP A 2 36.70 25.51 8.94
C ASP A 2 35.80 25.24 7.75
N TYR A 3 35.60 26.26 6.92
CA TYR A 3 34.74 26.20 5.74
C TYR A 3 35.26 25.20 4.70
N SER A 4 36.55 24.90 4.68
CA SER A 4 37.16 23.88 3.82
C SER A 4 36.69 22.47 4.18
N LEU A 5 36.69 22.13 5.47
CA LEU A 5 36.28 20.81 5.97
C LEU A 5 34.78 20.57 5.75
N PHE A 6 33.95 21.60 5.94
CA PHE A 6 32.53 21.54 5.60
C PHE A 6 32.28 21.32 4.09
N TYR A 7 33.07 21.95 3.23
CA TYR A 7 32.92 21.81 1.78
C TYR A 7 33.33 20.41 1.29
N GLU A 8 34.41 19.86 1.83
CA GLU A 8 34.82 18.47 1.56
C GLU A 8 33.76 17.47 2.04
N ASP A 9 33.25 17.62 3.26
CA ASP A 9 32.17 16.76 3.78
C ASP A 9 30.89 16.85 2.92
N TRP A 10 30.54 18.05 2.46
CA TRP A 10 29.36 18.27 1.64
C TRP A 10 29.49 17.66 0.25
N THR A 11 30.65 17.82 -0.39
CA THR A 11 30.93 17.23 -1.71
C THR A 11 30.99 15.71 -1.65
N LEU A 12 31.59 15.13 -0.60
CA LEU A 12 31.58 13.70 -0.34
C LEU A 12 30.16 13.16 -0.12
N ALA A 13 29.34 13.88 0.66
CA ALA A 13 27.95 13.49 0.89
C ALA A 13 27.12 13.51 -0.41
N ILE A 14 27.34 14.49 -1.29
CA ILE A 14 26.68 14.55 -2.60
C ILE A 14 27.15 13.41 -3.51
N ALA A 15 28.46 13.18 -3.58
CA ALA A 15 29.04 12.11 -4.39
C ALA A 15 28.51 10.74 -3.95
N ALA A 16 28.50 10.47 -2.64
CA ALA A 16 27.92 9.25 -2.07
C ALA A 16 26.43 9.13 -2.42
N ARG A 17 25.67 10.22 -2.35
CA ARG A 17 24.24 10.21 -2.68
C ARG A 17 23.97 10.00 -4.16
N ALA A 18 24.77 10.59 -5.04
CA ALA A 18 24.68 10.40 -6.49
C ALA A 18 25.00 8.95 -6.85
N GLN A 19 26.06 8.37 -6.27
CA GLN A 19 26.39 6.96 -6.44
C GLN A 19 25.25 6.04 -5.96
N LEU A 20 24.64 6.33 -4.81
CA LEU A 20 23.52 5.54 -4.32
C LEU A 20 22.32 5.54 -5.27
N GLU A 21 21.96 6.69 -5.85
CA GLU A 21 20.84 6.79 -6.81
C GLU A 21 21.20 6.19 -8.18
N LEU A 22 22.46 6.27 -8.62
CA LEU A 22 22.93 5.65 -9.87
C LEU A 22 22.91 4.11 -9.79
N VAL A 23 23.29 3.55 -8.64
CA VAL A 23 23.35 2.09 -8.43
C VAL A 23 21.97 1.52 -8.05
N ARG A 24 21.02 2.38 -7.66
CA ARG A 24 19.65 2.00 -7.26
C ARG A 24 18.92 1.10 -8.27
N PRO A 25 18.81 1.42 -9.57
CA PRO A 25 18.09 0.57 -10.51
C PRO A 25 18.67 -0.85 -10.58
N PHE A 26 20.01 -0.98 -10.54
CA PHE A 26 20.66 -2.29 -10.51
C PHE A 26 20.33 -3.07 -9.22
N ARG A 27 20.34 -2.41 -8.05
CA ARG A 27 19.94 -3.04 -6.78
C ARG A 27 18.49 -3.50 -6.79
N VAL A 28 17.59 -2.71 -7.36
CA VAL A 28 16.17 -3.06 -7.50
C VAL A 28 16.02 -4.31 -8.36
N VAL A 29 16.66 -4.32 -9.53
CA VAL A 29 16.59 -5.46 -10.47
C VAL A 29 17.21 -6.71 -9.86
N LEU A 30 18.38 -6.61 -9.25
CA LEU A 30 19.04 -7.73 -8.58
C LEU A 30 18.22 -8.26 -7.40
N GLY A 31 17.66 -7.37 -6.57
CA GLY A 31 16.80 -7.74 -5.45
C GLY A 31 15.53 -8.45 -5.92
N PHE A 32 14.89 -7.95 -6.97
CA PHE A 32 13.74 -8.60 -7.59
C PHE A 32 14.09 -9.96 -8.18
N ALA A 33 15.18 -10.06 -8.95
CA ALA A 33 15.64 -11.30 -9.56
C ALA A 33 15.97 -12.36 -8.51
N ASN A 34 16.67 -11.96 -7.43
CA ASN A 34 16.98 -12.85 -6.32
C ASN A 34 15.70 -13.36 -5.65
N SER A 35 14.74 -12.45 -5.41
CA SER A 35 13.42 -12.81 -4.83
C SER A 35 12.63 -13.78 -5.70
N LEU A 36 12.80 -13.70 -7.02
CA LEU A 36 12.17 -14.59 -7.99
C LEU A 36 12.85 -15.95 -8.04
N LEU A 37 14.18 -15.98 -7.96
CA LEU A 37 14.96 -17.22 -7.91
C LEU A 37 14.76 -18.01 -6.61
N THR A 38 14.73 -17.33 -5.46
CA THR A 38 14.51 -18.01 -4.18
C THR A 38 13.03 -18.30 -3.92
N GLY A 39 12.11 -17.56 -4.55
CA GLY A 39 10.67 -17.72 -4.37
C GLY A 39 10.15 -17.27 -2.99
N ASP A 40 11.01 -16.77 -2.10
CA ASP A 40 10.69 -16.50 -0.70
C ASP A 40 9.55 -15.48 -0.54
N LEU A 41 9.53 -14.46 -1.41
CA LEU A 41 8.59 -13.36 -1.31
C LEU A 41 7.24 -13.66 -1.97
N PHE A 42 7.22 -14.53 -2.98
CA PHE A 42 6.00 -14.97 -3.65
C PHE A 42 5.16 -15.91 -2.79
N TYR A 43 5.79 -16.54 -1.78
CA TYR A 43 5.13 -17.45 -0.85
C TYR A 43 4.20 -16.73 0.16
N TYR A 44 4.51 -15.49 0.57
CA TYR A 44 3.79 -14.83 1.66
C TYR A 44 2.31 -14.54 1.38
N PRO A 45 1.89 -14.09 0.18
CA PRO A 45 0.48 -13.97 -0.14
C PRO A 45 -0.29 -15.29 0.02
N ALA A 46 0.29 -16.40 -0.45
CA ALA A 46 -0.29 -17.74 -0.28
C ALA A 46 -0.35 -18.15 1.20
N LYS A 47 0.71 -17.86 1.97
CA LYS A 47 0.72 -18.09 3.42
C LYS A 47 -0.35 -17.29 4.15
N GLY A 48 -0.70 -16.10 3.66
CA GLY A 48 -1.81 -15.31 4.17
C GLY A 48 -3.17 -16.02 4.06
N ILE A 49 -3.39 -16.77 2.98
CA ILE A 49 -4.60 -17.60 2.81
C ILE A 49 -4.58 -18.77 3.79
N GLN A 50 -3.44 -19.43 3.92
CA GLN A 50 -3.29 -20.54 4.88
C GLN A 50 -3.56 -20.08 6.32
N LEU A 51 -2.97 -18.96 6.74
CA LEU A 51 -3.18 -18.38 8.07
C LEU A 51 -4.64 -17.95 8.30
N PHE A 52 -5.31 -17.45 7.26
CA PHE A 52 -6.74 -17.15 7.34
C PHE A 52 -7.58 -18.39 7.65
N ILE A 53 -7.21 -19.55 7.10
CA ILE A 53 -7.89 -20.83 7.35
C ILE A 53 -7.54 -21.36 8.74
N GLU A 54 -6.28 -21.26 9.16
CA GLU A 54 -5.80 -21.74 10.47
C GLU A 54 -6.46 -20.97 11.63
N ASP A 55 -6.47 -19.63 11.59
CA ASP A 55 -7.04 -18.76 12.63
C ASP A 55 -8.40 -18.16 12.23
N TRP A 56 -9.20 -18.93 11.49
CA TRP A 56 -10.47 -18.45 10.92
C TRP A 56 -11.40 -17.85 11.99
N GLN A 57 -11.44 -18.42 13.19
CA GLN A 57 -12.36 -18.03 14.25
C GLN A 57 -12.14 -16.57 14.72
N ASN A 58 -10.90 -16.10 14.73
CA ASN A 58 -10.56 -14.74 15.16
C ASN A 58 -10.55 -13.75 13.98
N ILE A 59 -10.18 -14.23 12.79
CA ILE A 59 -9.98 -13.38 11.61
C ILE A 59 -11.27 -13.17 10.81
N LEU A 60 -12.14 -14.18 10.74
CA LEU A 60 -13.43 -14.11 10.05
C LEU A 60 -14.34 -12.96 10.53
N PRO A 61 -14.56 -12.72 11.83
CA PRO A 61 -15.39 -11.60 12.26
C PRO A 61 -14.80 -10.24 11.83
N LEU A 62 -13.47 -10.10 11.78
CA LEU A 62 -12.83 -8.91 11.23
C LEU A 62 -13.11 -8.78 9.73
N TYR A 63 -12.98 -9.86 8.97
CA TYR A 63 -13.27 -9.90 7.54
C TYR A 63 -14.73 -9.54 7.23
N ILE A 64 -15.70 -10.16 7.91
CA ILE A 64 -17.13 -9.89 7.73
C ILE A 64 -17.44 -8.45 8.11
N SER A 65 -16.91 -7.95 9.24
CA SER A 65 -17.14 -6.58 9.69
C SER A 65 -16.57 -5.52 8.73
N LEU A 66 -15.61 -5.89 7.88
CA LEU A 66 -15.01 -5.00 6.89
C LEU A 66 -15.72 -5.09 5.54
N THR A 67 -15.94 -6.31 5.03
CA THR A 67 -16.43 -6.53 3.67
C THR A 67 -17.93 -6.34 3.55
N PHE A 68 -18.71 -6.84 4.50
CA PHE A 68 -20.16 -6.75 4.47
C PHE A 68 -20.68 -5.31 4.34
N PRO A 69 -20.31 -4.35 5.23
CA PRO A 69 -20.81 -2.99 5.12
C PRO A 69 -20.31 -2.30 3.84
N LEU A 70 -19.09 -2.62 3.39
CA LEU A 70 -18.50 -2.02 2.19
C LEU A 70 -19.25 -2.46 0.93
N VAL A 71 -19.47 -3.77 0.77
CA VAL A 71 -20.21 -4.33 -0.36
C VAL A 71 -21.67 -3.87 -0.32
N LEU A 72 -22.28 -3.77 0.86
CA LEU A 72 -23.64 -3.25 1.01
C LEU A 72 -23.72 -1.79 0.54
N VAL A 73 -22.84 -0.91 1.04
CA VAL A 73 -22.83 0.51 0.64
C VAL A 73 -22.54 0.66 -0.85
N GLN A 74 -21.53 -0.04 -1.38
CA GLN A 74 -21.20 0.02 -2.82
C GLN A 74 -22.34 -0.51 -3.68
N SER A 75 -23.02 -1.60 -3.30
CA SER A 75 -24.13 -2.14 -4.08
C SER A 75 -25.34 -1.20 -4.11
N VAL A 76 -25.68 -0.58 -2.97
CA VAL A 76 -26.77 0.40 -2.89
C VAL A 76 -26.43 1.65 -3.71
N LEU A 77 -25.24 2.22 -3.54
CA LEU A 77 -24.81 3.40 -4.29
C LEU A 77 -24.75 3.13 -5.79
N ARG A 78 -24.22 1.97 -6.20
CA ARG A 78 -24.16 1.57 -7.61
C ARG A 78 -25.56 1.43 -8.20
N ALA A 79 -26.49 0.79 -7.49
CA ALA A 79 -27.88 0.66 -7.95
C ALA A 79 -28.55 2.03 -8.10
N LEU A 80 -28.37 2.93 -7.13
CA LEU A 80 -28.90 4.29 -7.19
C LEU A 80 -28.30 5.10 -8.35
N CYS A 81 -26.97 5.11 -8.51
CA CYS A 81 -26.29 5.78 -9.62
C CYS A 81 -26.72 5.20 -10.98
N PHE A 82 -26.86 3.88 -11.07
CA PHE A 82 -27.33 3.23 -12.30
C PHE A 82 -28.74 3.69 -12.66
N VAL A 83 -29.70 3.65 -11.73
CA VAL A 83 -31.09 4.08 -11.98
C VAL A 83 -31.17 5.57 -12.36
N LEU A 84 -30.33 6.42 -11.75
CA LEU A 84 -30.31 7.86 -12.04
C LEU A 84 -29.71 8.19 -13.41
N LEU A 85 -28.63 7.51 -13.81
CA LEU A 85 -27.92 7.78 -15.07
C LEU A 85 -28.55 7.09 -16.27
N LEU A 86 -29.15 5.91 -16.08
CA LEU A 86 -29.71 5.10 -17.16
C LEU A 86 -30.66 5.87 -18.10
N PRO A 87 -31.66 6.65 -17.64
CA PRO A 87 -32.57 7.34 -18.55
C PRO A 87 -31.86 8.38 -19.43
N ALA A 88 -30.91 9.14 -18.87
CA ALA A 88 -30.15 10.13 -19.60
C ALA A 88 -29.26 9.47 -20.67
N ASN A 89 -28.55 8.41 -20.30
CA ASN A 89 -27.65 7.69 -21.20
C ASN A 89 -28.41 6.99 -22.33
N ILE A 90 -29.57 6.38 -22.03
CA ILE A 90 -30.44 5.79 -23.07
C ILE A 90 -30.87 6.87 -24.06
N LEU A 91 -31.37 8.02 -23.60
CA LEU A 91 -31.82 9.09 -24.49
C LEU A 91 -30.71 9.59 -25.40
N VAL A 92 -29.55 9.93 -24.84
CA VAL A 92 -28.42 10.47 -25.63
C VAL A 92 -27.91 9.44 -26.63
N LEU A 93 -27.69 8.19 -26.21
CA LEU A 93 -27.07 7.18 -27.06
C LEU A 93 -28.03 6.57 -28.09
N THR A 94 -29.33 6.52 -27.79
CA THR A 94 -30.32 6.12 -28.81
C THR A 94 -30.51 7.19 -29.88
N ILE A 95 -30.38 8.48 -29.55
CA ILE A 95 -30.41 9.57 -30.52
C ILE A 95 -29.15 9.55 -31.41
N THR A 96 -27.97 9.32 -30.85
CA THR A 96 -26.70 9.39 -31.61
C THR A 96 -26.36 8.10 -32.34
N CYS A 97 -26.65 6.94 -31.77
CA CYS A 97 -26.27 5.63 -32.30
C CYS A 97 -27.47 4.75 -32.70
N GLY A 98 -28.70 5.28 -32.65
CA GLY A 98 -29.91 4.55 -33.03
C GLY A 98 -30.23 3.39 -32.06
N PRO A 99 -30.84 2.28 -32.53
CA PRO A 99 -31.27 1.18 -31.67
C PRO A 99 -30.11 0.44 -30.98
N LEU A 100 -28.91 0.43 -31.58
CA LEU A 100 -27.69 -0.11 -30.94
C LEU A 100 -27.24 0.72 -29.74
N GLY A 101 -27.69 1.97 -29.66
CA GLY A 101 -27.44 2.87 -28.53
C GLY A 101 -27.94 2.32 -27.20
N LEU A 102 -28.96 1.45 -27.18
CA LEU A 102 -29.48 0.87 -25.94
C LEU A 102 -28.47 -0.08 -25.27
N SER A 103 -27.84 -0.97 -26.04
CA SER A 103 -26.80 -1.88 -25.50
C SER A 103 -25.56 -1.12 -25.04
N ILE A 104 -25.18 -0.07 -25.78
CA ILE A 104 -24.05 0.78 -25.44
C ILE A 104 -24.36 1.58 -24.17
N ALA A 105 -25.58 2.10 -24.04
CA ALA A 105 -26.04 2.81 -22.85
C ALA A 105 -25.99 1.94 -21.60
N LEU A 106 -26.42 0.68 -21.68
CA LEU A 106 -26.32 -0.24 -20.53
C LEU A 106 -24.88 -0.48 -20.10
N ALA A 107 -23.96 -0.68 -21.05
CA ALA A 107 -22.55 -0.90 -20.75
C ALA A 107 -21.89 0.33 -20.12
N ILE A 108 -22.06 1.51 -20.73
CA ILE A 108 -21.49 2.77 -20.25
C ILE A 108 -22.06 3.14 -18.89
N THR A 109 -23.40 3.06 -18.72
CA THR A 109 -24.04 3.38 -17.44
C THR A 109 -23.54 2.44 -16.33
N ASN A 110 -23.28 1.17 -16.64
CA ASN A 110 -22.72 0.25 -15.67
C ASN A 110 -21.30 0.66 -15.24
N GLU A 111 -20.44 1.06 -16.16
CA GLU A 111 -19.08 1.54 -15.85
C GLU A 111 -19.09 2.86 -15.06
N GLU A 112 -19.89 3.83 -15.50
CA GLU A 112 -20.06 5.12 -14.81
C GLU A 112 -20.64 4.95 -13.40
N SER A 113 -21.61 4.06 -13.23
CA SER A 113 -22.20 3.76 -11.93
C SER A 113 -21.20 3.17 -10.95
N ILE A 114 -20.26 2.34 -11.43
CA ILE A 114 -19.17 1.79 -10.59
C ILE A 114 -18.23 2.92 -10.19
N SER A 115 -17.77 3.73 -11.15
CA SER A 115 -16.84 4.82 -10.87
C SER A 115 -17.42 5.86 -9.91
N LEU A 116 -18.70 6.21 -10.06
CA LEU A 116 -19.38 7.16 -9.16
C LEU A 116 -19.63 6.55 -7.79
N ALA A 117 -20.03 5.28 -7.72
CA ALA A 117 -20.22 4.59 -6.45
C ALA A 117 -18.92 4.53 -5.66
N ASP A 118 -17.78 4.28 -6.31
CA ASP A 118 -16.46 4.29 -5.68
C ASP A 118 -16.06 5.68 -5.18
N LEU A 119 -16.30 6.72 -5.99
CA LEU A 119 -16.03 8.11 -5.59
C LEU A 119 -16.88 8.49 -4.38
N LEU A 120 -18.18 8.24 -4.42
CA LEU A 120 -19.09 8.53 -3.31
C LEU A 120 -18.72 7.72 -2.06
N THR A 121 -18.37 6.45 -2.21
CA THR A 121 -17.91 5.60 -1.11
C THR A 121 -16.65 6.19 -0.48
N SER A 122 -15.70 6.68 -1.28
CA SER A 122 -14.48 7.31 -0.76
C SER A 122 -14.75 8.63 -0.02
N CYS A 123 -15.81 9.36 -0.39
CA CYS A 123 -16.24 10.58 0.30
C CYS A 123 -16.96 10.29 1.62
N PHE A 124 -17.88 9.31 1.64
CA PHE A 124 -18.69 8.98 2.83
C PHE A 124 -17.97 8.07 3.83
N LEU A 125 -17.17 7.12 3.34
CA LEU A 125 -16.34 6.24 4.15
C LEU A 125 -14.87 6.47 3.78
N PRO A 126 -14.21 7.46 4.41
CA PRO A 126 -12.81 7.71 4.14
C PRO A 126 -11.98 6.45 4.43
N ASP A 127 -11.26 5.98 3.41
CA ASP A 127 -10.39 4.80 3.48
C ASP A 127 -9.41 4.87 4.66
N SER A 128 -9.03 6.09 5.05
CA SER A 128 -8.06 6.40 6.10
C SER A 128 -8.54 6.12 7.53
N GLU A 129 -9.84 6.01 7.79
CA GLU A 129 -10.34 5.93 9.17
C GLU A 129 -10.91 4.56 9.49
N ILE A 130 -11.97 4.13 8.80
CA ILE A 130 -12.67 2.89 9.14
C ILE A 130 -11.92 1.66 8.61
N LYS A 131 -11.60 1.66 7.31
CA LYS A 131 -10.89 0.53 6.67
C LYS A 131 -9.50 0.41 7.27
N GLN A 132 -8.76 1.52 7.39
CA GLN A 132 -7.42 1.51 7.95
C GLN A 132 -7.40 1.05 9.42
N ALA A 133 -8.38 1.43 10.26
CA ALA A 133 -8.44 0.94 11.63
C ALA A 133 -8.59 -0.59 11.71
N LYS A 134 -9.45 -1.17 10.87
CA LYS A 134 -9.66 -2.63 10.80
C LYS A 134 -8.43 -3.36 10.26
N TYR A 135 -7.81 -2.84 9.20
CA TYR A 135 -6.54 -3.39 8.69
C TYR A 135 -5.41 -3.27 9.71
N ASN A 136 -5.36 -2.19 10.49
CA ASN A 136 -4.39 -2.05 11.59
C ASN A 136 -4.64 -3.08 12.69
N ALA A 137 -5.89 -3.30 13.08
CA ALA A 137 -6.24 -4.32 14.08
C ALA A 137 -5.88 -5.73 13.61
N LEU A 138 -6.13 -6.04 12.34
CA LEU A 138 -5.70 -7.29 11.70
C LEU A 138 -4.19 -7.42 11.72
N PHE A 139 -3.45 -6.39 11.29
CA PHE A 139 -1.99 -6.38 11.26
C PHE A 139 -1.40 -6.61 12.65
N ASP A 140 -1.94 -5.93 13.66
CA ASP A 140 -1.52 -6.08 15.06
C ASP A 140 -1.78 -7.50 15.59
N HIS A 141 -2.93 -8.10 15.24
CA HIS A 141 -3.28 -9.47 15.62
C HIS A 141 -2.29 -10.49 15.04
N ILE A 142 -1.96 -10.39 13.75
CA ILE A 142 -0.99 -11.28 13.11
C ILE A 142 0.41 -11.09 13.71
N LEU A 143 0.81 -9.86 14.04
CA LEU A 143 2.08 -9.63 14.74
C LEU A 143 2.11 -10.33 16.12
N CYS A 144 1.02 -10.27 16.89
CA CYS A 144 0.92 -11.01 18.15
C CYS A 144 1.04 -12.53 17.93
N LEU A 145 0.38 -13.10 16.91
CA LEU A 145 0.51 -14.52 16.56
C LEU A 145 1.96 -14.93 16.22
N THR A 146 2.72 -14.03 15.62
CA THR A 146 4.16 -14.26 15.37
C THR A 146 5.05 -14.03 16.60
N GLY A 147 4.50 -13.75 17.78
CA GLY A 147 5.27 -13.50 19.01
C GLY A 147 5.85 -12.09 19.14
N ASN A 148 5.44 -11.13 18.30
CA ASN A 148 5.95 -9.75 18.31
C ASN A 148 5.18 -8.81 19.24
N GLU A 149 4.65 -9.34 20.34
CA GLU A 149 3.85 -8.61 21.32
C GLU A 149 4.59 -7.42 21.93
N GLN A 150 5.90 -7.58 22.13
CA GLN A 150 6.78 -6.54 22.67
C GLN A 150 6.86 -5.29 21.80
N ILE A 151 6.53 -5.37 20.51
CA ILE A 151 6.49 -4.22 19.59
C ILE A 151 5.06 -3.66 19.52
N VAL A 152 4.06 -4.54 19.52
CA VAL A 152 2.64 -4.16 19.37
C VAL A 152 2.12 -3.40 20.59
N PHE A 153 2.34 -3.90 21.81
CA PHE A 153 1.82 -3.28 23.03
C PHE A 153 2.34 -1.85 23.27
N PRO A 154 3.66 -1.59 23.27
CA PRO A 154 4.17 -0.22 23.46
C PRO A 154 3.94 0.67 22.24
N GLY A 155 3.71 0.10 21.05
CA GLY A 155 3.34 0.83 19.85
C GLY A 155 1.87 1.32 19.88
N LYS A 156 0.96 0.53 20.45
CA LYS A 156 -0.46 0.89 20.60
C LYS A 156 -0.70 2.02 21.60
N LEU A 157 0.09 2.07 22.67
CA LEU A 157 -0.03 3.10 23.72
C LEU A 157 0.40 4.51 23.25
N GLN A 158 0.89 4.64 22.02
CA GLN A 158 1.33 5.93 21.52
C GLN A 158 0.16 6.79 21.07
N ARG A 159 0.08 7.99 21.66
CA ARG A 159 -0.78 9.06 21.16
C ARG A 159 -0.21 9.55 19.84
N VAL A 160 -0.90 9.26 18.74
CA VAL A 160 -0.63 9.91 17.45
C VAL A 160 -1.04 11.37 17.62
N VAL A 161 -0.05 12.26 17.74
CA VAL A 161 -0.32 13.70 17.71
C VAL A 161 -0.62 14.05 16.27
N ASN A 162 -1.90 14.21 15.96
CA ASN A 162 -2.31 14.79 14.69
C ASN A 162 -1.75 16.21 14.61
N ASN A 163 -1.20 16.57 13.45
CA ASN A 163 -0.81 17.95 13.20
C ASN A 163 -2.03 18.86 13.40
N SER A 164 -1.82 20.08 13.88
CA SER A 164 -2.93 21.03 13.99
C SER A 164 -3.56 21.25 12.60
N PRO A 165 -4.90 21.34 12.51
CA PRO A 165 -5.59 21.53 11.23
C PRO A 165 -5.12 22.81 10.50
N THR A 166 -4.69 23.82 11.25
CA THR A 166 -4.09 25.05 10.73
C THR A 166 -2.72 24.83 10.09
N ALA A 167 -1.88 23.96 10.66
CA ALA A 167 -0.57 23.62 10.08
C ALA A 167 -0.69 22.76 8.81
N GLU A 168 -1.83 22.11 8.58
CA GLU A 168 -2.07 21.32 7.37
C GLU A 168 -2.56 22.16 6.18
N LEU A 169 -3.41 23.16 6.43
CA LEU A 169 -3.98 24.04 5.40
C LEU A 169 -2.93 24.99 4.80
N PHE A 170 -1.99 25.50 5.59
CA PHE A 170 -0.95 26.42 5.11
C PHE A 170 0.32 25.72 4.60
N ASN A 171 0.28 24.39 4.42
CA ASN A 171 1.45 23.66 3.98
C ASN A 171 1.60 23.72 2.45
N VAL A 172 2.10 24.87 1.96
CA VAL A 172 2.38 25.16 0.53
C VAL A 172 3.18 24.03 -0.13
N SER A 173 4.04 23.34 0.63
CA SER A 173 4.80 22.19 0.14
C SER A 173 3.94 21.02 -0.33
N LYS A 174 2.80 20.73 0.34
CA LYS A 174 1.88 19.66 -0.06
C LYS A 174 1.16 19.99 -1.36
N TYR A 175 0.80 21.26 -1.56
CA TYR A 175 0.13 21.72 -2.78
C TYR A 175 1.07 21.69 -4.00
N ILE A 176 2.30 22.17 -3.84
CA ILE A 176 3.33 22.07 -4.89
C ILE A 176 3.61 20.60 -5.22
N GLN A 177 3.70 19.74 -4.19
CA GLN A 177 3.92 18.31 -4.38
C GLN A 177 2.74 17.62 -5.06
N PHE A 178 1.50 18.05 -4.80
CA PHE A 178 0.32 17.58 -5.50
C PHE A 178 0.40 17.89 -7.01
N TRP A 179 0.67 19.14 -7.39
CA TRP A 179 0.82 19.53 -8.79
C TRP A 179 1.99 18.81 -9.47
N TYR A 180 3.13 18.70 -8.78
CA TYR A 180 4.27 17.94 -9.29
C TYR A 180 3.93 16.47 -9.52
N ASN A 181 3.25 15.82 -8.57
CA ASN A 181 2.82 14.43 -8.72
C ASN A 181 1.82 14.27 -9.87
N LEU A 182 0.87 15.20 -10.01
CA LEU A 182 -0.13 15.17 -11.07
C LEU A 182 0.51 15.33 -12.46
N ILE A 183 1.43 16.28 -12.61
CA ILE A 183 2.17 16.50 -13.86
C ILE A 183 3.03 15.27 -14.16
N THR A 184 3.86 14.82 -13.22
CA THR A 184 4.76 13.67 -13.46
C THR A 184 3.99 12.39 -13.74
N TRP A 185 2.89 12.13 -13.04
CA TRP A 185 2.04 10.96 -13.27
C TRP A 185 1.46 10.96 -14.70
N ASN A 186 0.88 12.08 -15.11
CA ASN A 186 0.31 12.22 -16.45
C ASN A 186 1.37 12.20 -17.54
N SER A 187 2.52 12.86 -17.34
CA SER A 187 3.64 12.80 -18.28
C SER A 187 4.21 11.39 -18.44
N THR A 188 4.25 10.61 -17.36
CA THR A 188 4.72 9.22 -17.42
C THR A 188 3.78 8.36 -18.27
N LYS A 189 2.46 8.60 -18.24
CA LYS A 189 1.48 7.88 -19.06
C LYS A 189 1.66 8.13 -20.56
N LEU A 190 2.24 9.26 -20.96
CA LEU A 190 2.49 9.60 -22.36
C LEU A 190 3.63 8.79 -22.99
N LEU A 191 4.43 8.07 -22.19
CA LEU A 191 5.48 7.19 -22.68
C LEU A 191 4.89 5.82 -23.04
N PRO A 192 4.75 5.45 -24.33
CA PRO A 192 3.95 4.29 -24.75
C PRO A 192 4.51 2.95 -24.27
N VAL A 193 5.84 2.81 -24.14
CA VAL A 193 6.49 1.54 -23.75
C VAL A 193 6.97 1.56 -22.31
N VAL A 194 7.60 2.65 -21.88
CA VAL A 194 8.22 2.75 -20.54
C VAL A 194 7.23 3.22 -19.47
N GLY A 195 6.19 3.95 -19.89
CA GLY A 195 5.26 4.60 -18.97
C GLY A 195 4.48 3.61 -18.10
N ALA A 196 3.85 2.62 -18.73
CA ALA A 196 3.06 1.62 -18.02
C ALA A 196 3.89 0.79 -17.02
N PRO A 197 5.04 0.20 -17.38
CA PRO A 197 5.91 -0.49 -16.42
C PRO A 197 6.36 0.38 -15.26
N LEU A 198 6.70 1.65 -15.51
CA LEU A 198 7.17 2.57 -14.48
C LEU A 198 6.04 2.96 -13.51
N LEU A 199 4.81 3.11 -14.00
CA LEU A 199 3.65 3.35 -13.16
C LEU A 199 3.29 2.11 -12.35
N ALA A 200 3.29 0.93 -12.96
CA ALA A 200 3.06 -0.33 -12.26
C ALA A 200 4.08 -0.53 -11.13
N TYR A 201 5.37 -0.29 -11.42
CA TYR A 201 6.45 -0.26 -10.42
C TYR A 201 6.10 0.63 -9.22
N LYS A 202 5.73 1.90 -9.47
CA LYS A 202 5.39 2.86 -8.40
C LYS A 202 4.19 2.38 -7.59
N VAL A 203 3.14 1.92 -8.26
CA VAL A 203 1.90 1.43 -7.62
C VAL A 203 2.20 0.23 -6.72
N PHE A 204 2.94 -0.76 -7.20
CA PHE A 204 3.24 -1.96 -6.42
C PHE A 204 4.06 -1.65 -5.17
N VAL A 205 5.13 -0.86 -5.31
CA VAL A 205 5.97 -0.47 -4.15
C VAL A 205 5.18 0.39 -3.17
N GLU A 206 4.40 1.36 -3.66
CA GLU A 206 3.60 2.24 -2.80
C GLU A 206 2.50 1.47 -2.05
N ASN A 207 1.84 0.52 -2.72
CA ASN A 207 0.79 -0.32 -2.10
C ASN A 207 1.36 -1.15 -0.94
N VAL A 208 2.51 -1.79 -1.14
CA VAL A 208 3.18 -2.54 -0.07
C VAL A 208 3.58 -1.61 1.09
N ASN A 209 4.17 -0.46 0.77
CA ASN A 209 4.56 0.53 1.77
C ASN A 209 3.36 1.05 2.58
N LYS A 210 2.23 1.35 1.93
CA LYS A 210 0.99 1.76 2.61
C LYS A 210 0.53 0.71 3.61
N ARG A 211 0.56 -0.57 3.27
CA ARG A 211 0.16 -1.66 4.17
C ARG A 211 1.18 -1.90 5.30
N MET A 212 2.48 -1.74 5.02
CA MET A 212 3.55 -1.84 6.03
C MET A 212 3.64 -0.60 6.93
N SER A 213 2.97 0.51 6.58
CA SER A 213 3.00 1.75 7.36
C SER A 213 2.59 1.56 8.82
N ARG A 214 1.72 0.57 9.12
CA ARG A 214 1.36 0.21 10.49
C ARG A 214 2.56 -0.28 11.29
N LEU A 215 3.37 -1.17 10.73
CA LEU A 215 4.60 -1.64 11.37
C LEU A 215 5.53 -0.47 11.71
N PHE A 216 5.74 0.43 10.75
CA PHE A 216 6.63 1.57 10.95
C PHE A 216 6.14 2.51 12.05
N ARG A 217 4.82 2.66 12.19
CA ARG A 217 4.21 3.37 13.32
C ARG A 217 4.49 2.66 14.64
N LEU A 218 4.31 1.33 14.72
CA LEU A 218 4.59 0.55 15.93
C LEU A 218 6.07 0.62 16.34
N GLN A 219 6.98 0.60 15.37
CA GLN A 219 8.43 0.70 15.57
C GLN A 219 8.95 2.13 15.83
N ARG A 220 8.06 3.14 15.83
CA ARG A 220 8.42 4.56 16.07
C ARG A 220 9.36 5.14 15.02
N LEU A 221 9.35 4.61 13.80
CA LEU A 221 10.21 5.08 12.72
C LEU A 221 9.71 6.42 12.18
N ARG A 222 10.63 7.39 12.06
CA ARG A 222 10.32 8.67 11.40
C ARG A 222 10.13 8.44 9.90
N LYS A 223 9.24 9.19 9.25
CA LYS A 223 8.98 9.11 7.80
C LYS A 223 10.27 9.14 6.96
N ARG A 224 11.26 9.93 7.37
CA ARG A 224 12.58 9.99 6.71
C ARG A 224 13.35 8.67 6.84
N GLN A 225 13.32 8.03 8.00
CA GLN A 225 14.02 6.76 8.23
C GLN A 225 13.38 5.63 7.43
N VAL A 226 12.04 5.59 7.39
CA VAL A 226 11.29 4.65 6.56
C VAL A 226 11.69 4.77 5.09
N GLY A 227 11.63 6.00 4.56
CA GLY A 227 11.94 6.29 3.17
C GLY A 227 13.36 5.91 2.75
N TYR A 228 14.36 6.17 3.61
CA TYR A 228 15.76 5.98 3.25
C TYR A 228 16.31 4.60 3.59
N TYR A 229 16.08 4.09 4.79
CA TYR A 229 16.73 2.86 5.25
C TYR A 229 15.90 1.63 4.93
N HIS A 230 14.58 1.67 5.14
CA HIS A 230 13.75 0.48 4.92
C HIS A 230 13.29 0.29 3.48
N LEU A 231 12.85 1.38 2.83
CA LEU A 231 12.24 1.28 1.51
C LEU A 231 13.29 1.21 0.39
N LYS A 232 14.31 2.06 0.40
CA LYS A 232 15.32 2.09 -0.67
C LYS A 232 16.25 0.87 -0.67
N GLU A 233 16.58 0.33 0.50
CA GLU A 233 17.46 -0.84 0.57
C GLU A 233 16.78 -2.12 0.06
N ARG A 234 15.45 -2.23 0.24
CA ARG A 234 14.68 -3.45 -0.07
C ARG A 234 13.67 -3.24 -1.19
N GLU A 235 13.87 -2.23 -2.00
CA GLU A 235 12.89 -1.82 -2.99
C GLU A 235 12.60 -2.93 -4.02
N GLY A 236 13.61 -3.71 -4.40
CA GLY A 236 13.43 -4.88 -5.27
C GLY A 236 12.60 -6.01 -4.64
N GLU A 237 12.79 -6.28 -3.35
CA GLU A 237 11.99 -7.26 -2.60
C GLU A 237 10.54 -6.80 -2.45
N LEU A 238 10.34 -5.52 -2.12
CA LEU A 238 9.02 -4.91 -1.99
C LEU A 238 8.28 -4.91 -3.33
N LEU A 239 9.01 -4.75 -4.43
CA LEU A 239 8.45 -4.89 -5.76
C LEU A 239 8.01 -6.33 -6.04
N ALA A 240 8.85 -7.33 -5.74
CA ALA A 240 8.48 -8.74 -5.92
C ALA A 240 7.21 -9.10 -5.15
N LEU A 241 7.14 -8.68 -3.89
CA LEU A 241 5.97 -8.84 -3.06
C LEU A 241 4.76 -8.10 -3.65
N GLY A 242 4.91 -6.84 -4.04
CA GLY A 242 3.83 -6.03 -4.61
C GLY A 242 3.28 -6.60 -5.92
N VAL A 243 4.14 -7.15 -6.78
CA VAL A 243 3.74 -7.87 -7.99
C VAL A 243 2.93 -9.11 -7.64
N SER A 244 3.41 -9.93 -6.70
CA SER A 244 2.70 -11.15 -6.28
C SER A 244 1.31 -10.85 -5.67
N MET A 245 1.21 -9.81 -4.84
CA MET A 245 -0.06 -9.35 -4.27
C MET A 245 -0.97 -8.78 -5.36
N GLY A 246 -0.42 -8.01 -6.30
CA GLY A 246 -1.14 -7.43 -7.43
C GLY A 246 -1.72 -8.48 -8.37
N ILE A 247 -1.03 -9.59 -8.60
CA ILE A 247 -1.54 -10.71 -9.40
C ILE A 247 -2.75 -11.38 -8.74
N LEU A 248 -2.75 -11.55 -7.42
CA LEU A 248 -3.91 -12.11 -6.72
C LEU A 248 -5.07 -11.11 -6.64
N GLU A 249 -4.75 -9.82 -6.50
CA GLU A 249 -5.76 -8.75 -6.45
C GLU A 249 -6.38 -8.43 -7.80
N SER A 250 -5.73 -8.80 -8.91
CA SER A 250 -6.29 -8.60 -10.26
C SER A 250 -7.44 -9.56 -10.59
N ILE A 251 -7.65 -10.60 -9.77
CA ILE A 251 -8.77 -11.53 -9.93
C ILE A 251 -10.08 -10.75 -9.71
N PRO A 252 -11.00 -10.70 -10.69
CA PRO A 252 -12.24 -9.95 -10.55
C PRO A 252 -13.11 -10.53 -9.42
N PHE A 253 -13.90 -9.68 -8.77
CA PHE A 253 -14.81 -9.98 -7.65
C PHE A 253 -14.15 -10.43 -6.34
N ILE A 254 -13.21 -11.37 -6.38
CA ILE A 254 -12.58 -11.96 -5.19
C ILE A 254 -11.28 -11.22 -4.84
N GLY A 255 -10.56 -10.71 -5.84
CA GLY A 255 -9.30 -9.96 -5.72
C GLY A 255 -9.34 -8.86 -4.69
N GLN A 256 -10.24 -7.91 -4.92
CA GLN A 256 -10.23 -6.65 -4.17
C GLN A 256 -10.72 -6.78 -2.73
N SER A 257 -11.58 -7.76 -2.44
CA SER A 257 -12.10 -7.99 -1.08
C SER A 257 -11.29 -9.04 -0.33
N PHE A 258 -11.25 -10.27 -0.86
CA PHE A 258 -10.65 -11.40 -0.17
C PHE A 258 -9.13 -11.40 -0.31
N PHE A 259 -8.60 -11.32 -1.54
CA PHE A 259 -7.14 -11.39 -1.72
C PHE A 259 -6.43 -10.16 -1.15
N SER A 260 -6.99 -8.96 -1.25
CA SER A 260 -6.44 -7.77 -0.55
C SER A 260 -6.31 -7.99 0.96
N PHE A 261 -7.31 -8.65 1.56
CA PHE A 261 -7.32 -8.97 2.98
C PHE A 261 -6.28 -10.05 3.33
N THR A 262 -6.24 -11.18 2.62
CA THR A 262 -5.24 -12.24 2.85
C THR A 262 -3.82 -11.79 2.54
N ASN A 263 -3.64 -10.92 1.54
CA ASN A 263 -2.34 -10.32 1.22
C ASN A 263 -1.83 -9.44 2.37
N THR A 264 -2.73 -8.75 3.07
CA THR A 264 -2.37 -7.98 4.26
C THR A 264 -1.96 -8.88 5.42
N ILE A 265 -2.61 -10.03 5.61
CA ILE A 265 -2.21 -11.06 6.58
C ILE A 265 -0.82 -11.61 6.24
N GLY A 266 -0.61 -11.99 4.98
CA GLY A 266 0.67 -12.52 4.49
C GLY A 266 1.82 -11.53 4.69
N LEU A 267 1.58 -10.24 4.37
CA LEU A 267 2.54 -9.16 4.62
C LEU A 267 2.83 -9.00 6.12
N ALA A 268 1.81 -8.99 6.98
CA ALA A 268 1.99 -8.87 8.42
C ALA A 268 2.80 -10.05 8.99
N TYR A 269 2.53 -11.26 8.52
CA TYR A 269 3.27 -12.46 8.88
C TYR A 269 4.74 -12.39 8.44
N MET A 270 5.01 -11.95 7.20
CA MET A 270 6.38 -11.71 6.71
C MET A 270 7.12 -10.74 7.62
N CYS A 271 6.49 -9.61 7.95
CA CYS A 271 7.04 -8.60 8.84
C CYS A 271 7.36 -9.21 10.22
N GLY A 272 6.42 -9.95 10.81
CA GLY A 272 6.60 -10.60 12.10
C GLY A 272 7.76 -11.61 12.11
N LYS A 273 7.82 -12.48 11.10
CA LYS A 273 8.91 -13.46 10.95
C LYS A 273 10.27 -12.77 10.85
N ARG A 274 10.36 -11.70 10.04
CA ARG A 274 11.61 -10.93 9.86
C ARG A 274 12.05 -10.21 11.14
N LEU A 275 11.11 -9.71 11.94
CA LEU A 275 11.43 -9.10 13.24
C LEU A 275 12.07 -10.12 14.17
N ASN A 276 11.50 -11.32 14.24
CA ASN A 276 12.07 -12.40 15.05
C ASN A 276 13.46 -12.81 14.57
N THR A 277 13.68 -12.88 13.26
CA THR A 277 15.02 -13.16 12.70
C THR A 277 16.03 -12.08 13.12
N ASN A 278 15.65 -10.80 13.05
CA ASN A 278 16.55 -9.71 13.44
C ASN A 278 16.80 -9.65 14.97
N LEU A 279 15.80 -10.00 15.79
CA LEU A 279 15.95 -10.10 17.24
C LEU A 279 16.90 -11.25 17.62
N ASN A 280 16.82 -12.40 16.93
CA ASN A 280 17.72 -13.52 17.16
C ASN A 280 19.17 -13.24 16.73
N VAL A 281 19.39 -12.36 15.74
CA VAL A 281 20.73 -11.91 15.36
C VAL A 281 21.33 -10.93 16.38
N LEU A 282 20.50 -10.22 17.14
CA LEU A 282 20.93 -9.31 18.22
C LEU A 282 21.06 -10.00 19.59
N VAL A 283 20.67 -11.28 19.71
CA VAL A 283 20.74 -12.06 20.94
C VAL A 283 21.71 -13.24 20.74
N ILE A 284 23.02 -12.96 20.80
CA ILE A 284 24.16 -13.81 21.26
C ILE A 284 25.41 -12.90 21.31
N PRO A 285 26.19 -12.84 22.42
CA PRO A 285 25.82 -12.98 23.82
C PRO A 285 26.15 -11.70 24.63
N LYS A 286 25.36 -11.44 25.68
CA LYS A 286 25.86 -10.69 26.85
C LYS A 286 26.90 -11.57 27.55
N SER A 287 28.13 -11.55 27.07
CA SER A 287 29.28 -12.15 27.78
C SER A 287 30.46 -11.19 27.82
N VAL A 288 30.21 -9.90 28.04
CA VAL A 288 31.23 -8.95 28.51
C VAL A 288 30.56 -7.88 29.37
N GLU A 289 29.98 -8.26 30.50
CA GLU A 289 29.91 -7.35 31.65
C GLU A 289 30.66 -8.03 32.80
N LYS A 290 31.94 -7.67 32.85
CA LYS A 290 32.96 -7.99 33.86
C LYS A 290 32.40 -7.62 35.25
N LYS A 291 32.44 -8.49 36.27
CA LYS A 291 33.56 -8.66 37.23
C LYS A 291 34.34 -7.39 37.53
#